data_AF-A0A4P6PG20-F1
#
_entry.id   AF-A0A4P6PG20-F1
#
_cell.length_a   1.000
_cell.length_b   1.000
_cell.length_c   1.000
_cell.angle_alpha   90.00
_cell.angle_beta   90.00
_cell.angle_gamma   90.00
#
_symmetry.space_group_name_H-M   'P 1'
#
loop_
_entity.id
_entity.type
_entity.pdbx_description
1 polymer ?
#
loop_
_entity_poly.entity_id
_entity_poly.type
_entity_poly.pdbx_seq_one_letter_code
_entity_poly.pdbx_strand_id
1 'polypeptide(L)'
;MSEEKKEQQDFLSGHEALLNSINSKKETPQEETEPETENSENPASEAAAQKPADEPTRTEPDSEETENSTAAAEEEKSEPEAEVVEQKVVPEVPPVVTEVPAKPAPKKKKPANHEQAVKQRHEAVEKAEVKEVLKFYQKYLKPAAAAIIVICVVVIAVSLVRNNRIKKVAAADSALMSARTAADYQAILEQYGNTPSAPMALMGLAQSKFNDAQPAAAAELYADFVKKYPKHEMTVQAEYNAISCLEAERKYDEAAAAFAAFQKTHEKSHLAPVALLDQGRCLEAMEKYTEARQVYEDVLAFYPDSGWAQLAQDNISIIDSKLK
;
A
#
# COMPACT_ATOMS: atom_id res chain seq x y z
N MET A 1 -6.73 34.92 -12.82
CA MET A 1 -7.03 33.48 -12.91
C MET A 1 -6.73 32.88 -11.55
N SER A 2 -7.61 32.06 -10.99
CA SER A 2 -7.31 31.32 -9.75
C SER A 2 -6.16 30.34 -9.99
N GLU A 3 -5.36 30.04 -8.96
CA GLU A 3 -4.26 29.05 -9.05
C GLU A 3 -4.75 27.71 -9.61
N GLU A 4 -5.94 27.30 -9.23
CA GLU A 4 -6.62 26.09 -9.74
C GLU A 4 -6.85 26.12 -11.26
N LYS A 5 -7.24 27.27 -11.85
CA LYS A 5 -7.38 27.38 -13.30
C LYS A 5 -6.04 27.29 -14.02
N LYS A 6 -4.96 27.74 -13.39
CA LYS A 6 -3.61 27.65 -13.95
C LYS A 6 -3.10 26.21 -13.90
N GLU A 7 -3.28 25.51 -12.79
CA GLU A 7 -2.91 24.09 -12.68
C GLU A 7 -3.70 23.20 -13.66
N GLN A 8 -5.01 23.46 -13.84
CA GLN A 8 -5.82 22.79 -14.85
C GLN A 8 -5.29 23.04 -16.27
N GLN A 9 -4.91 24.27 -16.58
CA GLN A 9 -4.38 24.64 -17.89
C GLN A 9 -2.98 24.04 -18.15
N ASP A 10 -2.13 23.98 -17.13
CA ASP A 10 -0.81 23.35 -17.22
C ASP A 10 -0.94 21.82 -17.41
N PHE A 11 -1.90 21.18 -16.71
CA PHE A 11 -2.21 19.77 -16.87
C PHE A 11 -2.76 19.44 -18.27
N LEU A 12 -3.70 20.26 -18.76
CA LEU A 12 -4.26 20.19 -20.12
C LEU A 12 -3.16 20.18 -21.19
N SER A 13 -2.25 21.16 -21.11
CA SER A 13 -1.13 21.31 -22.04
C SER A 13 -0.17 20.11 -22.00
N GLY A 14 0.13 19.61 -20.79
CA GLY A 14 0.99 18.44 -20.61
C GLY A 14 0.40 17.16 -21.19
N HIS A 15 -0.89 16.90 -20.95
CA HIS A 15 -1.59 15.72 -21.45
C HIS A 15 -1.70 15.72 -22.98
N GLU A 16 -2.09 16.85 -23.56
CA GLU A 16 -2.21 17.00 -25.01
C GLU A 16 -0.86 16.87 -25.72
N ALA A 17 0.21 17.45 -25.16
CA ALA A 17 1.57 17.28 -25.67
C ALA A 17 2.03 15.82 -25.64
N LEU A 18 1.65 15.07 -24.61
CA LEU A 18 1.99 13.64 -24.46
C LEU A 18 1.28 12.80 -25.54
N LEU A 19 -0.03 13.00 -25.72
CA LEU A 19 -0.80 12.31 -26.76
C LEU A 19 -0.33 12.66 -28.17
N ASN A 20 -0.06 13.95 -28.44
CA ASN A 20 0.41 14.40 -29.75
C ASN A 20 1.83 13.89 -30.08
N SER A 21 2.73 13.81 -29.09
CA SER A 21 4.07 13.24 -29.29
C SER A 21 4.03 11.76 -29.69
N ILE A 22 3.07 11.02 -29.13
CA ILE A 22 2.87 9.59 -29.46
C ILE A 22 2.30 9.43 -30.87
N ASN A 23 1.33 10.26 -31.24
CA ASN A 23 0.73 10.18 -32.57
C ASN A 23 1.73 10.58 -33.67
N SER A 24 2.55 11.62 -33.43
CA SER A 24 3.56 12.09 -34.38
C SER A 24 4.71 11.10 -34.62
N LYS A 25 5.12 10.32 -33.61
CA LYS A 25 6.17 9.28 -33.80
C LYS A 25 5.71 8.08 -34.64
N LYS A 26 4.41 7.83 -34.78
CA LYS A 26 3.87 6.71 -35.56
C LYS A 26 3.74 7.01 -37.07
N GLU A 27 3.84 8.27 -37.50
CA GLU A 27 3.60 8.67 -38.90
C GLU A 27 4.84 8.67 -39.82
N THR A 28 6.00 8.17 -39.37
CA THR A 28 7.16 7.93 -40.27
C THR A 28 7.35 6.45 -40.61
N PRO A 29 6.83 5.97 -41.75
CA PRO A 29 7.43 4.87 -42.48
C PRO A 29 8.56 5.42 -43.35
N GLN A 30 9.82 5.22 -42.96
CA GLN A 30 10.92 5.35 -43.90
C GLN A 30 10.92 4.12 -44.81
N GLU A 31 10.48 4.36 -46.04
CA GLU A 31 10.81 3.61 -47.23
C GLU A 31 12.34 3.73 -47.44
N GLU A 32 13.10 2.79 -46.89
CA GLU A 32 14.48 2.54 -47.30
C GLU A 32 14.51 1.29 -48.17
N THR A 33 14.71 1.51 -49.47
CA THR A 33 15.05 0.52 -50.47
C THR A 33 16.41 -0.12 -50.11
N GLU A 34 16.43 -1.40 -49.77
CA GLU A 34 17.65 -2.22 -49.79
C GLU A 34 17.86 -2.85 -51.17
N PRO A 35 19.12 -2.96 -51.67
CA PRO A 35 19.41 -3.66 -52.90
C PRO A 35 19.58 -5.18 -52.67
N GLU A 36 19.18 -5.91 -53.71
CA GLU A 36 19.28 -7.36 -53.87
C GLU A 36 20.66 -7.95 -53.54
N THR A 37 20.69 -9.11 -52.86
CA THR A 37 21.61 -10.22 -53.19
C THR A 37 20.98 -11.59 -52.92
N GLU A 38 21.42 -12.53 -53.76
CA GLU A 38 20.95 -13.90 -54.06
C GLU A 38 20.90 -14.94 -52.92
N ASN A 39 19.89 -15.82 -53.04
CA ASN A 39 19.83 -17.28 -52.82
C ASN A 39 20.51 -17.93 -51.59
N SER A 40 19.70 -18.65 -50.79
CA SER A 40 19.73 -20.13 -50.76
C SER A 40 18.58 -20.72 -49.91
N GLU A 41 17.82 -21.62 -50.54
CA GLU A 41 17.22 -22.85 -49.98
C GLU A 41 16.17 -22.79 -48.83
N ASN A 42 14.92 -23.05 -49.23
CA ASN A 42 13.83 -23.70 -48.47
C ASN A 42 14.06 -25.25 -48.52
N PRO A 43 13.38 -26.18 -47.79
CA PRO A 43 12.02 -26.02 -47.25
C PRO A 43 11.56 -26.76 -45.98
N ALA A 44 10.33 -26.39 -45.57
CA ALA A 44 9.23 -27.25 -45.09
C ALA A 44 9.08 -27.61 -43.59
N SER A 45 7.99 -27.10 -43.00
CA SER A 45 6.85 -27.83 -42.37
C SER A 45 5.97 -26.76 -41.70
N GLU A 46 4.71 -26.47 -42.06
CA GLU A 46 3.49 -27.23 -42.33
C GLU A 46 2.84 -27.89 -41.09
N ALA A 47 1.53 -27.64 -40.95
CA ALA A 47 0.53 -28.12 -39.98
C ALA A 47 0.49 -27.41 -38.60
N ALA A 48 -0.64 -27.20 -37.92
CA ALA A 48 -2.09 -27.26 -38.16
C ALA A 48 -2.75 -26.70 -36.87
N ALA A 49 -3.73 -25.79 -36.96
CA ALA A 49 -5.14 -26.00 -36.56
C ALA A 49 -5.38 -26.74 -35.22
N GLN A 50 -6.08 -26.11 -34.27
CA GLN A 50 -7.39 -26.55 -33.73
C GLN A 50 -7.89 -25.64 -32.58
N LYS A 51 -9.13 -25.14 -32.72
CA LYS A 51 -10.10 -24.79 -31.63
C LYS A 51 -10.84 -26.07 -31.21
N PRO A 52 -11.39 -26.19 -29.98
CA PRO A 52 -12.78 -25.79 -29.64
C PRO A 52 -12.90 -25.14 -28.23
N ALA A 53 -13.76 -24.14 -27.98
CA ALA A 53 -15.19 -24.22 -27.61
C ALA A 53 -15.52 -25.18 -26.44
N ASP A 54 -15.81 -24.62 -25.26
CA ASP A 54 -16.99 -25.00 -24.45
C ASP A 54 -17.27 -23.99 -23.31
N GLU A 55 -18.53 -23.58 -23.24
CA GLU A 55 -19.23 -22.85 -22.17
C GLU A 55 -19.70 -23.89 -21.11
N PRO A 56 -19.96 -23.53 -19.83
CA PRO A 56 -21.35 -23.22 -19.49
C PRO A 56 -21.55 -22.20 -18.34
N THR A 57 -22.53 -21.32 -18.55
CA THR A 57 -23.71 -21.06 -17.69
C THR A 57 -23.54 -20.75 -16.18
N ARG A 58 -23.81 -19.47 -15.90
CA ARG A 58 -24.51 -18.80 -14.76
C ARG A 58 -25.28 -19.66 -13.75
N THR A 59 -25.09 -19.34 -12.46
CA THR A 59 -26.14 -19.30 -11.43
C THR A 59 -25.79 -18.27 -10.35
N GLU A 60 -26.73 -17.35 -10.08
CA GLU A 60 -26.75 -16.43 -8.93
C GLU A 60 -27.22 -17.16 -7.64
N PRO A 61 -27.20 -16.53 -6.45
CA PRO A 61 -28.31 -15.64 -6.07
C PRO A 61 -27.93 -14.36 -5.28
N ASP A 62 -28.70 -13.30 -5.53
CA ASP A 62 -29.43 -12.44 -4.57
C ASP A 62 -29.20 -12.72 -3.07
N SER A 63 -28.67 -11.77 -2.28
CA SER A 63 -29.30 -10.57 -1.67
C SER A 63 -29.85 -10.82 -0.26
N GLU A 64 -29.28 -10.12 0.72
CA GLU A 64 -30.01 -9.62 1.89
C GLU A 64 -29.19 -8.49 2.55
N GLU A 65 -29.74 -7.29 2.42
CA GLU A 65 -29.44 -6.12 3.25
C GLU A 65 -29.85 -6.41 4.69
N THR A 66 -29.05 -5.98 5.65
CA THR A 66 -29.58 -5.25 6.81
C THR A 66 -28.60 -4.17 7.21
N GLU A 67 -29.07 -2.94 7.06
CA GLU A 67 -28.61 -1.73 7.70
C GLU A 67 -28.47 -1.93 9.22
N ASN A 68 -27.43 -1.35 9.84
CA ASN A 68 -27.70 -0.36 10.88
C ASN A 68 -26.49 0.56 11.13
N SER A 69 -26.83 1.83 11.10
CA SER A 69 -26.17 3.00 11.64
C SER A 69 -25.62 2.79 13.08
N THR A 70 -24.45 3.37 13.37
CA THR A 70 -24.36 4.48 14.34
C THR A 70 -22.93 5.03 14.46
N ALA A 71 -22.88 6.36 14.49
CA ALA A 71 -21.73 7.19 14.78
C ALA A 71 -21.52 7.35 16.30
N ALA A 72 -20.26 7.49 16.73
CA ALA A 72 -19.74 8.29 17.85
C ALA A 72 -18.30 7.81 18.10
N ALA A 73 -17.23 8.62 17.97
CA ALA A 73 -16.85 9.74 18.83
C ALA A 73 -16.66 9.33 20.30
N GLU A 74 -15.42 9.04 20.69
CA GLU A 74 -14.90 9.03 22.07
C GLU A 74 -13.54 9.76 21.97
N GLU A 75 -13.43 11.06 22.25
CA GLU A 75 -13.47 11.75 23.55
C GLU A 75 -12.62 11.10 24.65
N GLU A 76 -11.40 11.64 24.74
CA GLU A 76 -10.50 11.68 25.88
C GLU A 76 -11.22 12.14 27.16
N LYS A 77 -11.22 11.32 28.21
CA LYS A 77 -11.64 11.75 29.55
C LYS A 77 -10.92 10.98 30.67
N SER A 78 -9.94 11.67 31.25
CA SER A 78 -9.55 11.69 32.67
C SER A 78 -9.97 10.53 33.57
N GLU A 79 -8.99 9.76 34.05
CA GLU A 79 -9.09 8.90 35.22
C GLU A 79 -9.32 9.74 36.50
N PRO A 80 -10.25 9.37 37.39
CA PRO A 80 -10.31 9.92 38.73
C PRO A 80 -9.48 9.07 39.71
N GLU A 81 -8.75 9.77 40.57
CA GLU A 81 -8.00 9.27 41.71
C GLU A 81 -8.90 8.40 42.62
N ALA A 82 -8.53 7.13 42.79
CA ALA A 82 -9.12 6.24 43.78
C ALA A 82 -8.30 6.26 45.07
N GLU A 83 -8.81 7.05 46.01
CA GLU A 83 -8.83 6.90 47.46
C GLU A 83 -8.01 5.73 48.06
N VAL A 84 -6.99 6.12 48.83
CA VAL A 84 -6.17 5.26 49.69
C VAL A 84 -7.04 4.67 50.80
N VAL A 85 -7.50 3.44 50.62
CA VAL A 85 -8.02 2.62 51.72
C VAL A 85 -6.83 1.96 52.41
N GLU A 86 -6.46 2.55 53.54
CA GLU A 86 -5.46 2.07 54.49
C GLU A 86 -5.90 0.72 55.07
N GLN A 87 -5.61 -0.38 54.35
CA GLN A 87 -5.80 -1.72 54.87
C GLN A 87 -4.65 -2.02 55.84
N LYS A 88 -4.92 -1.73 57.11
CA LYS A 88 -4.11 -2.07 58.27
C LYS A 88 -3.83 -3.58 58.28
N VAL A 89 -2.70 -3.99 57.68
CA VAL A 89 -2.19 -5.36 57.76
C VAL A 89 -1.77 -5.60 59.20
N VAL A 90 -2.68 -6.18 59.97
CA VAL A 90 -2.40 -6.81 61.26
C VAL A 90 -1.35 -7.89 60.99
N PRO A 91 -0.21 -7.92 61.70
CA PRO A 91 0.72 -9.03 61.58
C PRO A 91 0.03 -10.25 62.19
N GLU A 92 -0.39 -11.18 61.34
CA GLU A 92 -0.89 -12.48 61.79
C GLU A 92 0.29 -13.27 62.35
N VAL A 93 0.51 -13.12 63.66
CA VAL A 93 1.44 -13.93 64.43
C VAL A 93 0.85 -15.35 64.49
N PRO A 94 1.56 -16.40 64.03
CA PRO A 94 1.04 -17.76 64.11
C PRO A 94 0.82 -18.17 65.58
N PRO A 95 -0.18 -19.02 65.87
CA PRO A 95 -0.63 -19.27 67.23
C PRO A 95 0.46 -19.93 68.08
N VAL A 96 0.70 -19.31 69.23
CA VAL A 96 1.51 -19.84 70.33
C VAL A 96 0.84 -21.12 70.83
N VAL A 97 1.46 -22.27 70.56
CA VAL A 97 1.08 -23.55 71.18
C VAL A 97 1.31 -23.42 72.68
N THR A 98 0.21 -23.51 73.43
CA THR A 98 0.17 -23.52 74.88
C THR A 98 0.49 -24.93 75.39
N GLU A 99 1.72 -25.15 75.85
CA GLU A 99 2.04 -26.33 76.66
C GLU A 99 1.78 -26.05 78.15
N VAL A 100 0.84 -26.79 78.73
CA VAL A 100 0.54 -26.88 80.18
C VAL A 100 1.60 -27.76 80.86
N PRO A 101 2.02 -27.50 82.10
CA PRO A 101 3.36 -27.83 82.58
C PRO A 101 3.48 -29.25 83.15
N ALA A 102 4.49 -29.99 82.71
CA ALA A 102 4.96 -31.19 83.38
C ALA A 102 5.93 -30.84 84.53
N LYS A 103 5.70 -31.42 85.71
CA LYS A 103 6.49 -31.28 86.94
C LYS A 103 7.96 -31.70 86.77
N PRO A 104 8.89 -31.23 87.63
CA PRO A 104 10.29 -30.99 87.29
C PRO A 104 11.17 -32.23 87.36
N ALA A 105 12.09 -32.33 86.41
CA ALA A 105 13.30 -33.14 86.49
C ALA A 105 14.54 -32.21 86.62
N PRO A 106 15.67 -32.68 87.16
CA PRO A 106 16.54 -31.91 88.04
C PRO A 106 17.42 -30.89 87.31
N LYS A 107 17.73 -29.82 88.06
CA LYS A 107 18.65 -28.72 87.73
C LYS A 107 19.89 -29.21 86.97
N LYS A 108 19.93 -28.97 85.65
CA LYS A 108 21.18 -28.93 84.89
C LYS A 108 21.63 -27.47 84.73
N LYS A 109 22.93 -27.30 84.92
CA LYS A 109 23.66 -26.05 85.14
C LYS A 109 23.35 -24.98 84.08
N LYS A 110 23.26 -23.72 84.52
CA LYS A 110 23.36 -22.53 83.65
C LYS A 110 24.53 -22.75 82.68
N PRO A 111 24.35 -22.66 81.36
CA PRO A 111 25.50 -22.55 80.49
C PRO A 111 26.19 -21.23 80.79
N ALA A 112 27.51 -21.26 80.80
CA ALA A 112 28.32 -20.07 80.83
C ALA A 112 27.93 -19.18 79.63
N ASN A 113 27.51 -17.95 79.92
CA ASN A 113 27.33 -16.82 79.01
C ASN A 113 26.09 -16.77 78.08
N HIS A 114 24.97 -16.19 78.57
CA HIS A 114 23.71 -15.91 77.83
C HIS A 114 23.92 -15.03 76.59
N GLU A 115 24.90 -14.13 76.63
CA GLU A 115 25.25 -13.22 75.53
C GLU A 115 25.80 -13.97 74.31
N GLN A 116 26.55 -15.06 74.53
CA GLN A 116 27.06 -15.90 73.45
C GLN A 116 25.96 -16.71 72.76
N ALA A 117 24.95 -17.16 73.50
CA ALA A 117 23.81 -17.89 72.93
C ALA A 117 22.91 -16.98 72.07
N VAL A 118 22.74 -15.71 72.46
CA VAL A 118 22.01 -14.71 71.66
C VAL A 118 22.79 -14.34 70.40
N LYS A 119 24.11 -14.12 70.50
CA LYS A 119 25.00 -13.88 69.34
C LYS A 119 24.97 -15.03 68.34
N GLN A 120 25.09 -16.28 68.81
CA GLN A 120 25.04 -17.48 67.95
C GLN A 120 23.68 -17.64 67.24
N ARG A 121 22.57 -17.26 67.90
CA ARG A 121 21.24 -17.27 67.27
C ARG A 121 21.11 -16.17 66.21
N HIS A 122 21.56 -14.96 66.48
CA HIS A 122 21.60 -13.88 65.49
C HIS A 122 22.47 -14.27 64.28
N GLU A 123 23.68 -14.81 64.51
CA GLU A 123 24.53 -15.31 63.43
C GLU A 123 23.89 -16.47 62.66
N ALA A 124 23.12 -17.34 63.31
CA ALA A 124 22.44 -18.45 62.65
C ALA A 124 21.25 -17.99 61.80
N VAL A 125 20.49 -16.98 62.27
CA VAL A 125 19.40 -16.36 61.51
C VAL A 125 19.95 -15.56 60.33
N GLU A 126 21.00 -14.77 60.54
CA GLU A 126 21.70 -14.03 59.47
C GLU A 126 22.26 -14.99 58.41
N LYS A 127 22.88 -16.10 58.82
CA LYS A 127 23.33 -17.16 57.89
C LYS A 127 22.18 -17.87 57.17
N ALA A 128 20.99 -17.94 57.76
CA ALA A 128 19.80 -18.54 57.15
C ALA A 128 19.15 -17.59 56.12
N GLU A 129 18.98 -16.31 56.46
CA GLU A 129 18.48 -15.27 55.55
C GLU A 129 19.42 -15.09 54.35
N VAL A 130 20.74 -15.08 54.57
CA VAL A 130 21.74 -15.05 53.49
C VAL A 130 21.60 -16.28 52.58
N LYS A 131 21.34 -17.47 53.13
CA LYS A 131 21.11 -18.70 52.35
C LYS A 131 19.82 -18.66 51.54
N GLU A 132 18.77 -18.06 52.07
CA GLU A 132 17.47 -17.94 51.41
C GLU A 132 17.53 -16.93 50.26
N VAL A 133 18.17 -15.77 50.48
CA VAL A 133 18.47 -14.78 49.44
C VAL A 133 19.36 -15.37 48.35
N LEU A 134 20.38 -16.18 48.71
CA LEU A 134 21.23 -16.88 47.73
C LEU A 134 20.44 -17.89 46.87
N LYS A 135 19.51 -18.64 47.48
CA LYS A 135 18.63 -19.57 46.75
C LYS A 135 17.69 -18.82 45.82
N PHE A 136 17.12 -17.70 46.27
CA PHE A 136 16.30 -16.82 45.43
C PHE A 136 17.10 -16.30 44.22
N TYR A 137 18.31 -15.82 44.47
CA TYR A 137 19.21 -15.33 43.42
C TYR A 137 19.52 -16.43 42.39
N GLN A 138 19.85 -17.65 42.83
CA GLN A 138 20.10 -18.76 41.91
C GLN A 138 18.84 -19.24 41.16
N LYS A 139 17.66 -19.17 41.80
CA LYS A 139 16.38 -19.60 41.23
C LYS A 139 15.85 -18.65 40.16
N TYR A 140 15.98 -17.34 40.37
CA TYR A 140 15.38 -16.33 39.48
C TYR A 140 16.38 -15.63 38.56
N LEU A 141 17.65 -15.47 38.95
CA LEU A 141 18.63 -14.74 38.13
C LEU A 141 19.01 -15.49 36.85
N LYS A 142 19.13 -16.82 36.90
CA LYS A 142 19.47 -17.62 35.70
C LYS A 142 18.38 -17.56 34.61
N PRO A 143 17.09 -17.82 34.89
CA PRO A 143 16.05 -17.67 33.89
C PRO A 143 15.83 -16.20 33.50
N ALA A 144 15.99 -15.24 34.43
CA ALA A 144 15.91 -13.82 34.09
C ALA A 144 17.05 -13.38 33.15
N ALA A 145 18.29 -13.82 33.40
CA ALA A 145 19.42 -13.55 32.52
C ALA A 145 19.22 -14.20 31.14
N ALA A 146 18.71 -15.43 31.08
CA ALA A 146 18.36 -16.07 29.82
C ALA A 146 17.28 -15.29 29.06
N ALA A 147 16.23 -14.82 29.75
CA ALA A 147 15.19 -13.99 29.14
C ALA A 147 15.76 -12.66 28.60
N ILE A 148 16.63 -11.99 29.35
CA ILE A 148 17.31 -10.76 28.91
C ILE A 148 18.16 -11.03 27.66
N ILE A 149 18.92 -12.12 27.62
CA ILE A 149 19.73 -12.48 26.44
C ILE A 149 18.83 -12.71 25.22
N VAL A 150 17.72 -13.43 25.38
CA VAL A 150 16.75 -13.64 24.28
C VAL A 150 16.18 -12.30 23.80
N ILE A 151 15.81 -11.40 24.70
CA ILE A 151 15.34 -10.05 24.36
C ILE A 151 16.43 -9.28 23.61
N CYS A 152 17.67 -9.28 24.09
CA CYS A 152 18.79 -8.62 23.41
C CYS A 152 19.02 -9.19 22.01
N VAL A 153 18.96 -10.52 21.83
CA VAL A 153 19.10 -11.15 20.51
C VAL A 153 17.96 -10.72 19.57
N VAL A 154 16.72 -10.69 20.05
CA VAL A 154 15.57 -10.22 19.27
C VAL A 154 15.73 -8.74 18.89
N VAL A 155 16.13 -7.87 19.83
CA VAL A 155 16.37 -6.45 19.58
C VAL A 155 17.49 -6.25 18.55
N ILE A 156 18.59 -7.00 18.67
CA ILE A 156 19.70 -6.96 17.71
C ILE A 156 19.24 -7.43 16.33
N ALA A 157 18.51 -8.55 16.25
CA ALA A 157 17.99 -9.08 14.99
C ALA A 157 17.04 -8.09 14.31
N VAL A 158 16.10 -7.50 15.07
CA VAL A 158 15.19 -6.46 14.58
C VAL A 158 15.97 -5.22 14.13
N SER A 159 16.99 -4.80 14.89
CA SER A 159 17.84 -3.67 14.54
C SER A 159 18.58 -3.90 13.21
N LEU A 160 19.15 -5.09 13.01
CA LEU A 160 19.82 -5.45 11.76
C LEU A 160 18.86 -5.49 10.57
N VAL A 161 17.67 -6.05 10.74
CA VAL A 161 16.64 -6.06 9.69
C VAL A 161 16.18 -4.64 9.36
N ARG A 162 15.91 -3.81 10.38
CA ARG A 162 15.53 -2.40 10.20
C ARG A 162 16.63 -1.63 9.48
N ASN A 163 17.88 -1.78 9.88
CA ASN A 163 19.02 -1.13 9.24
C ASN A 163 19.17 -1.54 7.76
N ASN A 164 19.03 -2.83 7.46
CA ASN A 164 19.09 -3.32 6.08
C ASN A 164 17.88 -2.85 5.25
N ARG A 165 16.68 -2.78 5.84
CA ARG A 165 15.50 -2.20 5.18
C ARG A 165 15.69 -0.72 4.87
N ILE A 166 16.19 0.07 5.82
CA ILE A 166 16.46 1.50 5.63
C ILE A 166 17.46 1.72 4.48
N LYS A 167 18.55 0.93 4.43
CA LYS A 167 19.52 0.99 3.33
C LYS A 167 18.89 0.67 1.98
N LYS A 168 18.03 -0.35 1.92
CA LYS A 168 17.31 -0.72 0.69
C LYS A 168 16.33 0.36 0.25
N VAL A 169 15.60 0.96 1.18
CA VAL A 169 14.67 2.07 0.87
C VAL A 169 15.44 3.26 0.32
N ALA A 170 16.52 3.69 0.99
CA ALA A 170 17.34 4.80 0.51
C ALA A 170 17.97 4.54 -0.87
N ALA A 171 18.42 3.31 -1.13
CA ALA A 171 18.94 2.93 -2.46
C ALA A 171 17.83 2.93 -3.52
N ALA A 172 16.64 2.43 -3.19
CA ALA A 172 15.49 2.41 -4.08
C ALA A 172 15.02 3.84 -4.44
N ASP A 173 14.97 4.73 -3.45
CA ASP A 173 14.60 6.13 -3.66
C ASP A 173 15.62 6.84 -4.55
N SER A 174 16.92 6.64 -4.29
CA SER A 174 17.97 7.18 -5.15
C SER A 174 17.87 6.65 -6.59
N ALA A 175 17.63 5.34 -6.75
CA ALA A 175 17.49 4.73 -8.07
C ALA A 175 16.27 5.29 -8.82
N LEU A 176 15.13 5.42 -8.14
CA LEU A 176 13.90 5.97 -8.69
C LEU A 176 14.09 7.42 -9.18
N MET A 177 14.80 8.25 -8.42
CA MET A 177 15.06 9.65 -8.81
C MET A 177 15.88 9.76 -10.10
N SER A 178 16.79 8.81 -10.34
CA SER A 178 17.62 8.76 -11.55
C SER A 178 17.03 7.93 -12.70
N ALA A 179 15.97 7.15 -12.46
CA ALA A 179 15.40 6.25 -13.47
C ALA A 179 14.76 7.03 -14.62
N ARG A 180 15.08 6.65 -15.87
CA ARG A 180 14.54 7.30 -17.07
C ARG A 180 14.02 6.31 -18.10
N THR A 181 14.44 5.05 -18.02
CA THR A 181 14.12 4.02 -19.01
C THR A 181 13.33 2.87 -18.38
N ALA A 182 12.63 2.10 -19.21
CA ALA A 182 11.97 0.86 -18.78
C ALA A 182 12.93 -0.09 -18.03
N ALA A 183 14.19 -0.20 -18.50
CA ALA A 183 15.19 -1.05 -17.86
C ALA A 183 15.53 -0.59 -16.43
N ASP A 184 15.63 0.72 -16.19
CA ASP A 184 15.89 1.28 -14.86
C ASP A 184 14.75 0.93 -13.89
N TYR A 185 13.51 1.16 -14.32
CA TYR A 185 12.33 0.88 -13.50
C TYR A 185 12.18 -0.62 -13.22
N GLN A 186 12.45 -1.46 -14.23
CA GLN A 186 12.42 -2.91 -14.06
C GLN A 186 13.48 -3.38 -13.05
N ALA A 187 14.70 -2.85 -13.12
CA ALA A 187 15.74 -3.15 -12.14
C ALA A 187 15.33 -2.75 -10.71
N ILE A 188 14.60 -1.63 -10.55
CA ILE A 188 14.06 -1.22 -9.24
C ILE A 188 13.02 -2.22 -8.75
N LEU A 189 12.11 -2.68 -9.60
CA LEU A 189 11.09 -3.65 -9.21
C LEU A 189 11.71 -5.01 -8.82
N GLU A 190 12.77 -5.44 -9.52
CA GLU A 190 13.47 -6.69 -9.23
C GLU A 190 14.28 -6.62 -7.93
N GLN A 191 15.00 -5.52 -7.69
CA GLN A 191 15.91 -5.39 -6.54
C GLN A 191 15.22 -4.84 -5.28
N TYR A 192 14.20 -4.00 -5.49
CA TYR A 192 13.55 -3.19 -4.45
C TYR A 192 12.01 -3.30 -4.48
N GLY A 193 11.43 -4.35 -5.07
CA GLY A 193 9.97 -4.53 -5.17
C GLY A 193 9.16 -4.53 -3.86
N ASN A 194 9.82 -4.60 -2.69
CA ASN A 194 9.21 -4.51 -1.36
C ASN A 194 9.43 -3.15 -0.67
N THR A 195 9.94 -2.14 -1.37
CA THR A 195 10.12 -0.78 -0.83
C THR A 195 8.95 0.13 -1.23
N PRO A 196 8.74 1.26 -0.51
CA PRO A 196 7.74 2.27 -0.89
C PRO A 196 7.95 2.89 -2.28
N SER A 197 9.14 2.72 -2.88
CA SER A 197 9.47 3.21 -4.22
C SER A 197 8.95 2.28 -5.33
N ALA A 198 8.59 1.03 -5.01
CA ALA A 198 8.15 0.03 -5.99
C ALA A 198 6.86 0.41 -6.75
N PRO A 199 5.80 0.98 -6.11
CA PRO A 199 4.63 1.46 -6.85
C PRO A 199 5.00 2.51 -7.90
N MET A 200 5.82 3.50 -7.53
CA MET A 200 6.24 4.55 -8.45
C MET A 200 7.15 4.02 -9.57
N ALA A 201 7.99 3.02 -9.28
CA ALA A 201 8.75 2.33 -10.31
C ALA A 201 7.84 1.57 -11.29
N LEU A 202 6.76 0.94 -10.80
CA LEU A 202 5.78 0.27 -11.66
C LEU A 202 5.02 1.27 -12.55
N MET A 203 4.61 2.41 -11.99
CA MET A 203 4.06 3.54 -12.76
C MET A 203 5.03 4.00 -13.85
N GLY A 204 6.30 4.21 -13.49
CA GLY A 204 7.33 4.64 -14.43
C GLY A 204 7.59 3.62 -15.54
N LEU A 205 7.59 2.32 -15.20
CA LEU A 205 7.72 1.24 -16.18
C LEU A 205 6.53 1.23 -17.16
N ALA A 206 5.30 1.30 -16.64
CA ALA A 206 4.09 1.36 -17.47
C ALA A 206 4.11 2.58 -18.41
N GLN A 207 4.47 3.75 -17.89
CA GLN A 207 4.61 4.97 -18.70
C GLN A 207 5.71 4.84 -19.76
N SER A 208 6.85 4.24 -19.43
CA SER A 208 7.92 3.99 -20.41
C SER A 208 7.42 3.08 -21.53
N LYS A 209 6.69 2.00 -21.21
CA LYS A 209 6.10 1.11 -22.21
C LYS A 209 5.10 1.82 -23.11
N PHE A 210 4.27 2.69 -22.54
CA PHE A 210 3.34 3.51 -23.30
C PHE A 210 4.08 4.45 -24.28
N ASN A 211 5.13 5.13 -23.79
CA ASN A 211 5.98 6.02 -24.60
C ASN A 211 6.76 5.28 -25.70
N ASP A 212 7.08 4.01 -25.47
CA ASP A 212 7.71 3.10 -26.44
C ASP A 212 6.71 2.54 -27.48
N ALA A 213 5.50 3.13 -27.56
CA ALA A 213 4.41 2.70 -28.43
C ALA A 213 3.96 1.25 -28.18
N GLN A 214 4.09 0.74 -26.94
CA GLN A 214 3.61 -0.56 -26.48
C GLN A 214 2.42 -0.40 -25.51
N PRO A 215 1.28 0.14 -25.96
CA PRO A 215 0.14 0.43 -25.08
C PRO A 215 -0.46 -0.83 -24.43
N ALA A 216 -0.49 -1.97 -25.12
CA ALA A 216 -0.98 -3.22 -24.53
C ALA A 216 -0.13 -3.66 -23.32
N ALA A 217 1.19 -3.60 -23.44
CA ALA A 217 2.10 -3.91 -22.33
C ALA A 217 1.98 -2.88 -21.19
N ALA A 218 1.76 -1.61 -21.51
CA ALA A 218 1.51 -0.58 -20.52
C ALA A 218 0.19 -0.82 -19.75
N ALA A 219 -0.88 -1.19 -20.46
CA ALA A 219 -2.18 -1.52 -19.86
C ALA A 219 -2.06 -2.67 -18.85
N GLU A 220 -1.33 -3.73 -19.18
CA GLU A 220 -1.05 -4.84 -18.26
C GLU A 220 -0.36 -4.36 -16.99
N LEU A 221 0.66 -3.50 -17.12
CA LEU A 221 1.41 -2.97 -15.97
C LEU A 221 0.56 -2.03 -15.09
N TYR A 222 -0.31 -1.20 -15.69
CA TYR A 222 -1.26 -0.39 -14.95
C TYR A 222 -2.31 -1.23 -14.23
N ALA A 223 -2.86 -2.27 -14.88
CA ALA A 223 -3.76 -3.22 -14.23
C ALA A 223 -3.08 -3.93 -13.05
N ASP A 224 -1.81 -4.32 -13.22
CA ASP A 224 -0.98 -4.87 -12.17
C ASP A 224 -0.80 -3.90 -11.00
N PHE A 225 -0.62 -2.60 -11.28
CA PHE A 225 -0.52 -1.56 -10.27
C PHE A 225 -1.80 -1.48 -9.44
N VAL A 226 -2.97 -1.39 -10.10
CA VAL A 226 -4.27 -1.29 -9.44
C VAL A 226 -4.53 -2.49 -8.54
N LYS A 227 -4.16 -3.69 -9.01
CA LYS A 227 -4.30 -4.94 -8.25
C LYS A 227 -3.36 -5.01 -7.04
N LYS A 228 -2.08 -4.63 -7.21
CA LYS A 228 -1.05 -4.73 -6.15
C LYS A 228 -1.17 -3.61 -5.12
N TYR A 229 -1.61 -2.43 -5.55
CA TYR A 229 -1.63 -1.22 -4.74
C TYR A 229 -2.99 -0.52 -4.77
N PRO A 230 -4.11 -1.18 -4.38
CA PRO A 230 -5.46 -0.61 -4.52
C PRO A 230 -5.75 0.61 -3.63
N LYS A 231 -4.90 0.89 -2.65
CA LYS A 231 -5.03 2.04 -1.72
C LYS A 231 -3.98 3.12 -1.96
N HIS A 232 -3.20 3.03 -3.04
CA HIS A 232 -2.15 3.99 -3.33
C HIS A 232 -2.73 5.25 -3.96
N GLU A 233 -2.10 6.40 -3.74
CA GLU A 233 -2.60 7.69 -4.24
C GLU A 233 -2.68 7.74 -5.78
N MET A 234 -1.85 6.93 -6.45
CA MET A 234 -1.79 6.80 -7.92
C MET A 234 -2.74 5.74 -8.50
N THR A 235 -3.55 5.04 -7.68
CA THR A 235 -4.43 3.97 -8.18
C THR A 235 -5.43 4.51 -9.21
N VAL A 236 -6.09 5.63 -8.90
CA VAL A 236 -7.04 6.27 -9.80
C VAL A 236 -6.36 6.73 -11.10
N GLN A 237 -5.12 7.24 -11.02
CA GLN A 237 -4.32 7.59 -12.19
C GLN A 237 -3.92 6.36 -13.02
N ALA A 238 -3.57 5.24 -12.38
CA ALA A 238 -3.23 4.00 -13.07
C ALA A 238 -4.45 3.41 -13.80
N GLU A 239 -5.63 3.43 -13.18
CA GLU A 239 -6.89 3.02 -13.82
C GLU A 239 -7.17 3.88 -15.06
N TYR A 240 -7.06 5.21 -14.94
CA TYR A 240 -7.21 6.13 -16.07
C TYR A 240 -6.23 5.81 -17.20
N ASN A 241 -4.94 5.68 -16.87
CA ASN A 241 -3.90 5.43 -17.87
C ASN A 241 -4.07 4.07 -18.57
N ALA A 242 -4.61 3.06 -17.88
CA ALA A 242 -4.97 1.79 -18.51
C ALA A 242 -6.05 1.97 -19.58
N ILE A 243 -7.03 2.84 -19.34
CA ILE A 243 -8.07 3.18 -20.32
C ILE A 243 -7.48 3.97 -21.49
N SER A 244 -6.60 4.94 -21.23
CA SER A 244 -5.87 5.67 -22.28
C SER A 244 -5.03 4.74 -23.17
N CYS A 245 -4.58 3.59 -22.66
CA CYS A 245 -3.92 2.57 -23.48
C CYS A 245 -4.88 1.96 -24.53
N LEU A 246 -6.15 1.75 -24.19
CA LEU A 246 -7.15 1.27 -25.15
C LEU A 246 -7.34 2.28 -26.30
N GLU A 247 -7.39 3.57 -25.97
CA GLU A 247 -7.44 4.64 -26.96
C GLU A 247 -6.20 4.64 -27.87
N ALA A 248 -5.00 4.49 -27.30
CA ALA A 248 -3.75 4.41 -28.05
C ALA A 248 -3.64 3.16 -28.95
N GLU A 249 -4.38 2.10 -28.62
CA GLU A 249 -4.60 0.91 -29.45
C GLU A 249 -5.70 1.08 -30.50
N ARG A 250 -6.34 2.26 -30.56
CA ARG A 250 -7.48 2.57 -31.44
C ARG A 250 -8.72 1.72 -31.15
N LYS A 251 -8.82 1.14 -29.95
CA LYS A 251 -10.02 0.45 -29.46
C LYS A 251 -11.01 1.48 -28.91
N TYR A 252 -11.45 2.39 -29.77
CA TYR A 252 -12.19 3.59 -29.37
C TYR A 252 -13.54 3.29 -28.72
N ASP A 253 -14.22 2.22 -29.13
CA ASP A 253 -15.51 1.82 -28.54
C ASP A 253 -15.32 1.32 -27.10
N GLU A 254 -14.32 0.47 -26.87
CA GLU A 254 -13.94 -0.01 -25.53
C GLU A 254 -13.44 1.14 -24.64
N ALA A 255 -12.60 2.02 -25.18
CA ALA A 255 -12.07 3.19 -24.48
C ALA A 255 -13.19 4.15 -24.06
N ALA A 256 -14.12 4.48 -24.96
CA ALA A 256 -15.25 5.36 -24.66
C ALA A 256 -16.13 4.78 -23.54
N ALA A 257 -16.44 3.48 -23.59
CA ALA A 257 -17.21 2.81 -22.54
C ALA A 257 -16.47 2.82 -21.19
N ALA A 258 -15.16 2.58 -21.20
CA ALA A 258 -14.35 2.56 -19.99
C ALA A 258 -14.16 3.96 -19.38
N PHE A 259 -13.98 5.02 -20.18
CA PHE A 259 -13.95 6.40 -19.70
C PHE A 259 -15.28 6.82 -19.08
N ALA A 260 -16.41 6.45 -19.68
CA ALA A 260 -17.73 6.70 -19.12
C ALA A 260 -17.91 6.00 -17.75
N ALA A 261 -17.43 4.75 -17.62
CA ALA A 261 -17.45 4.04 -16.35
C ALA A 261 -16.53 4.72 -15.31
N PHE A 262 -15.33 5.11 -15.73
CA PHE A 262 -14.35 5.79 -14.88
C PHE A 262 -14.89 7.08 -14.30
N GLN A 263 -15.57 7.92 -15.11
CA GLN A 263 -16.15 9.17 -14.63
C GLN A 263 -17.21 8.90 -13.54
N LYS A 264 -18.05 7.87 -13.71
CA LYS A 264 -19.08 7.51 -12.73
C LYS A 264 -18.49 6.94 -11.43
N THR A 265 -17.41 6.17 -11.51
CA THR A 265 -16.77 5.61 -10.32
C THR A 265 -15.92 6.64 -9.59
N HIS A 266 -15.36 7.62 -10.31
CA HIS A 266 -14.41 8.60 -9.80
C HIS A 266 -14.90 10.05 -9.98
N GLU A 267 -16.19 10.33 -9.79
CA GLU A 267 -16.82 11.64 -10.07
C GLU A 267 -16.11 12.83 -9.39
N LYS A 268 -15.50 12.60 -8.22
CA LYS A 268 -14.79 13.64 -7.44
C LYS A 268 -13.32 13.77 -7.80
N SER A 269 -12.80 12.89 -8.66
CA SER A 269 -11.41 12.93 -9.11
C SER A 269 -11.19 14.11 -10.04
N HIS A 270 -10.01 14.73 -9.97
CA HIS A 270 -9.59 15.74 -10.95
C HIS A 270 -9.49 15.17 -12.38
N LEU A 271 -9.45 13.84 -12.53
CA LEU A 271 -9.47 13.14 -13.82
C LEU A 271 -10.87 12.92 -14.39
N ALA A 272 -11.93 13.11 -13.61
CA ALA A 272 -13.32 12.92 -14.05
C ALA A 272 -13.71 13.79 -15.27
N PRO A 273 -13.43 15.11 -15.30
CA PRO A 273 -13.71 15.91 -16.50
C PRO A 273 -12.84 15.51 -17.69
N VAL A 274 -11.61 15.05 -17.43
CA VAL A 274 -10.67 14.60 -18.47
C VAL A 274 -11.17 13.33 -19.13
N ALA A 275 -11.68 12.39 -18.35
CA ALA A 275 -12.28 11.15 -18.85
C ALA A 275 -13.48 11.41 -19.77
N LEU A 276 -14.34 12.38 -19.46
CA LEU A 276 -15.44 12.75 -20.36
C LEU A 276 -14.93 13.36 -21.67
N LEU A 277 -13.93 14.23 -21.61
CA LEU A 277 -13.33 14.80 -22.82
C LEU A 277 -12.70 13.71 -23.68
N ASP A 278 -12.00 12.77 -23.07
CA ASP A 278 -11.37 11.63 -23.74
C ASP A 278 -12.42 10.65 -24.30
N GLN A 279 -13.54 10.44 -23.60
CA GLN A 279 -14.70 9.71 -24.13
C GLN A 279 -15.25 10.39 -25.38
N GLY A 280 -15.47 11.72 -25.34
CA GLY A 280 -15.92 12.50 -26.49
C GLY A 280 -14.95 12.37 -27.67
N ARG A 281 -13.64 12.45 -27.42
CA ARG A 281 -12.60 12.27 -28.44
C ARG A 281 -12.62 10.87 -29.05
N CYS A 282 -12.83 9.83 -28.25
CA CYS A 282 -13.00 8.47 -28.76
C CYS A 282 -14.24 8.34 -29.66
N LEU A 283 -15.36 8.98 -29.28
CA LEU A 283 -16.58 9.01 -30.09
C LEU A 283 -16.38 9.78 -31.41
N GLU A 284 -15.63 10.88 -31.39
CA GLU A 284 -15.22 11.60 -32.60
C GLU A 284 -14.36 10.74 -33.54
N ALA A 285 -13.42 9.98 -33.00
CA ALA A 285 -12.57 9.07 -33.77
C ALA A 285 -13.38 7.94 -34.44
N MET A 286 -14.55 7.62 -33.89
CA MET A 286 -15.53 6.69 -34.48
C MET A 286 -16.58 7.38 -35.37
N GLU A 287 -16.45 8.69 -35.63
CA GLU A 287 -17.40 9.51 -36.38
C GLU A 287 -18.82 9.55 -35.77
N LYS A 288 -18.97 9.16 -34.50
CA LYS A 288 -20.23 9.24 -33.74
C LYS A 288 -20.45 10.65 -33.21
N TYR A 289 -20.48 11.63 -34.11
CA TYR A 289 -20.46 13.06 -33.78
C TYR A 289 -21.63 13.52 -32.89
N THR A 290 -22.82 12.97 -33.08
CA THR A 290 -23.98 13.30 -32.23
C THR A 290 -23.76 12.84 -30.78
N GLU A 291 -23.19 11.66 -30.57
CA GLU A 291 -22.87 11.12 -29.25
C GLU A 291 -21.71 11.91 -28.61
N ALA A 292 -20.65 12.20 -29.39
CA ALA A 292 -19.52 13.00 -28.92
C ALA A 292 -19.97 14.38 -28.43
N ARG A 293 -20.87 15.03 -29.18
CA ARG A 293 -21.46 16.33 -28.81
C ARG A 293 -22.18 16.25 -27.47
N GLN A 294 -22.98 15.21 -27.24
CA GLN A 294 -23.69 15.03 -25.96
C GLN A 294 -22.70 14.89 -24.79
N VAL A 295 -21.64 14.10 -24.96
CA VAL A 295 -20.62 13.93 -23.91
C VAL A 295 -19.89 15.26 -23.60
N TYR A 296 -19.61 16.09 -24.60
CA TYR A 296 -19.05 17.42 -24.34
C TYR A 296 -20.04 18.37 -23.67
N GLU A 297 -21.33 18.27 -23.97
CA GLU A 297 -22.38 19.01 -23.25
C GLU A 297 -22.44 18.58 -21.78
N ASP A 298 -22.21 17.29 -21.47
CA ASP A 298 -22.09 16.82 -20.09
C ASP A 298 -20.90 17.48 -19.36
N VAL A 299 -19.77 17.73 -20.05
CA VAL A 299 -18.65 18.49 -19.45
C VAL A 299 -19.07 19.91 -19.09
N LEU A 300 -19.82 20.59 -19.97
CA LEU A 300 -20.36 21.93 -19.71
C LEU A 300 -21.35 21.93 -18.54
N ALA A 301 -22.15 20.88 -18.40
CA ALA A 301 -23.15 20.75 -17.34
C ALA A 301 -22.52 20.45 -15.98
N PHE A 302 -21.56 19.52 -15.92
CA PHE A 302 -20.94 19.08 -14.67
C PHE A 302 -19.77 19.97 -14.22
N TYR A 303 -19.08 20.66 -15.14
CA TYR A 303 -17.89 21.46 -14.85
C TYR A 303 -17.93 22.89 -15.45
N PRO A 304 -19.02 23.66 -15.28
CA PRO A 304 -19.31 24.88 -16.04
C PRO A 304 -18.27 26.01 -15.91
N ASP A 305 -17.58 26.12 -14.78
CA ASP A 305 -16.63 27.21 -14.49
C ASP A 305 -15.15 26.81 -14.63
N SER A 306 -14.86 25.69 -15.30
CA SER A 306 -13.51 25.11 -15.44
C SER A 306 -12.85 25.39 -16.79
N GLY A 307 -11.53 25.17 -16.89
CA GLY A 307 -10.84 25.17 -18.19
C GLY A 307 -11.36 24.08 -19.14
N TRP A 308 -11.88 22.99 -18.59
CA TRP A 308 -12.47 21.86 -19.32
C TRP A 308 -13.75 22.25 -20.06
N ALA A 309 -14.57 23.14 -19.48
CA ALA A 309 -15.77 23.63 -20.15
C ALA A 309 -15.43 24.45 -21.40
N GLN A 310 -14.38 25.29 -21.35
CA GLN A 310 -13.95 26.01 -22.55
C GLN A 310 -13.50 25.04 -23.65
N LEU A 311 -12.68 24.04 -23.30
CA LEU A 311 -12.24 23.03 -24.25
C LEU A 311 -13.41 22.22 -24.83
N ALA A 312 -14.39 21.84 -24.01
CA ALA A 312 -15.59 21.16 -24.47
C ALA A 312 -16.40 22.02 -25.46
N GLN A 313 -16.53 23.33 -25.20
CA GLN A 313 -17.23 24.26 -26.08
C GLN A 313 -16.52 24.40 -27.45
N ASP A 314 -15.19 24.42 -27.44
CA ASP A 314 -14.39 24.46 -28.65
C ASP A 314 -14.58 23.16 -29.47
N ASN A 315 -14.55 21.99 -28.81
CA ASN A 315 -14.79 20.70 -29.46
C ASN A 315 -16.22 20.58 -30.02
N ILE A 316 -17.24 21.06 -29.30
CA ILE A 316 -18.63 21.11 -29.81
C ILE A 316 -18.69 21.95 -31.09
N SER A 317 -18.02 23.11 -31.12
CA SER A 317 -18.00 23.99 -32.29
C SER A 317 -17.38 23.31 -33.51
N ILE A 318 -16.33 22.50 -33.30
CA ILE A 318 -15.71 21.67 -34.34
C ILE A 318 -16.68 20.60 -34.82
N ILE A 319 -17.33 19.87 -33.92
CA ILE A 319 -18.32 18.84 -34.27
C ILE A 319 -19.50 19.42 -35.05
N ASP A 320 -20.04 20.56 -34.63
CA ASP A 320 -21.17 21.22 -35.30
C ASP A 320 -20.85 21.59 -36.77
N SER A 321 -19.57 21.77 -37.11
CA SER A 321 -19.14 21.95 -38.49
C SER A 321 -19.15 20.66 -39.32
N LYS A 322 -18.92 19.50 -38.69
CA LYS A 322 -18.91 18.17 -39.32
C LYS A 322 -20.33 17.58 -39.49
N LEU A 323 -21.30 18.07 -38.72
CA LEU A 323 -22.71 17.66 -38.78
C LEU A 323 -23.53 18.39 -39.85
N LYS A 324 -22.97 19.41 -40.52
CA LYS A 324 -23.61 20.19 -41.58
C LYS A 324 -23.34 19.60 -42.96
#